data_AF-A0A7Y9QX48-F1
#
_entry.id   AF-A0A7Y9QX48-F1
#
_cell.length_a   1.000
_cell.length_b   1.000
_cell.length_c   1.000
_cell.angle_alpha   90.00
_cell.angle_beta   90.00
_cell.angle_gamma   90.00
#
_symmetry.space_group_name_H-M   'P 1'
#
loop_
_entity.id
_entity.type
_entity.pdbx_description
1 polymer ?
#
loop_
_entity_poly.entity_id
_entity_poly.type
_entity_poly.pdbx_seq_one_letter_code
_entity_poly.pdbx_strand_id
1 'polypeptide(L)'
;MRFIPTSAAIVESLKKQAKKLQRNGGGKHADLLDRVAKGAGYQHWHHVSICLKQTETKSGVEALHLDCDIILRAAREGVEKVIVTNAGELPVPLVMFACQQDAWLLDPDESLVLCLMFQGEEQERHFEDSPRQIRIGWDGTYAFNGEAFVVATEHPTVGTRVILGYPLEELRRWIDKAQAYGKRFDTSIGQDDAIDLTPDLVARLIAEGWEVKSIEEGRRGGARFSPSRKSLVYPPQISDNDDGLEPAAPSVGM
;
A
#
# COMPACT_ATOMS: atom_id res chain seq x y z
N MET A 1 10.80 -4.26 23.63
CA MET A 1 10.27 -3.35 22.58
C MET A 1 9.47 -4.18 21.60
N ARG A 2 8.24 -3.77 21.26
CA ARG A 2 7.37 -4.47 20.31
C ARG A 2 7.59 -3.87 18.92
N PHE A 3 7.98 -4.68 17.94
CA PHE A 3 8.11 -4.23 16.55
C PHE A 3 6.77 -3.78 15.98
N ILE A 4 6.75 -2.64 15.30
CA ILE A 4 5.59 -2.08 14.59
C ILE A 4 6.04 -1.83 13.13
N PRO A 5 5.42 -2.47 12.12
CA PRO A 5 5.71 -2.18 10.72
C PRO A 5 5.59 -0.68 10.44
N THR A 6 6.67 -0.03 9.97
CA THR A 6 6.76 1.43 9.87
C THR A 6 7.38 1.84 8.53
N SER A 7 6.61 2.50 7.67
CA SER A 7 7.10 3.03 6.39
C SER A 7 7.54 4.49 6.50
N ALA A 8 8.30 4.96 5.51
CA ALA A 8 8.72 6.36 5.42
C ALA A 8 7.51 7.33 5.41
N ALA A 9 6.39 6.93 4.78
CA ALA A 9 5.16 7.70 4.77
C ALA A 9 4.55 7.87 6.18
N ILE A 10 4.58 6.81 7.00
CA ILE A 10 4.15 6.86 8.41
C ILE A 10 5.04 7.84 9.18
N VAL A 11 6.37 7.74 9.02
CA VAL A 11 7.31 8.63 9.71
C VAL A 11 7.09 10.09 9.33
N GLU A 12 6.91 10.39 8.04
CA GLU A 12 6.62 11.77 7.59
C GLU A 12 5.26 12.28 8.10
N SER A 13 4.24 11.42 8.16
CA SER A 13 2.95 11.77 8.78
C SER A 13 3.12 12.15 10.25
N LEU A 14 3.86 11.35 11.03
CA LEU A 14 4.12 11.63 12.45
C LEU A 14 4.93 12.93 12.64
N LYS A 15 5.93 13.21 11.79
CA LYS A 15 6.67 14.49 11.80
C LYS A 15 5.75 15.68 11.49
N LYS A 16 4.88 15.55 10.48
CA LYS A 16 3.90 16.59 10.12
C LYS A 16 2.94 16.86 11.28
N GLN A 17 2.46 15.82 11.96
CA GLN A 17 1.62 15.96 13.16
C GLN A 17 2.37 16.67 14.30
N ALA A 18 3.62 16.31 14.58
CA ALA A 18 4.42 16.98 15.62
C ALA A 18 4.68 18.46 15.29
N LYS A 19 4.98 18.80 14.02
CA LYS A 19 5.11 20.20 13.56
C LYS A 19 3.80 20.97 13.70
N LYS A 20 2.65 20.34 13.41
CA LYS A 20 1.33 20.95 13.56
C LYS A 20 1.01 21.26 15.03
N LEU A 21 1.31 20.33 15.94
CA LEU A 21 1.16 20.56 17.38
C LEU A 21 2.06 21.70 17.87
N GLN A 22 3.28 21.79 17.35
CA GLN A 22 4.23 22.84 17.73
C GLN A 22 3.74 24.23 17.31
N ARG A 23 3.12 24.35 16.13
CA ARG A 23 2.58 25.64 15.63
C ARG A 23 1.34 26.09 16.41
N ASN A 24 0.50 25.17 16.85
CA ASN A 24 -0.79 25.49 17.49
C ASN A 24 -0.71 25.64 19.02
N GLY A 25 0.29 25.02 19.67
CA GLY A 25 0.40 25.00 21.14
C GLY A 25 1.79 25.30 21.69
N GLY A 26 2.78 25.58 20.83
CA GLY A 26 4.17 25.75 21.23
C GLY A 26 4.81 24.46 21.75
N GLY A 27 5.98 24.59 22.39
CA GLY A 27 6.72 23.46 22.98
C GLY A 27 7.91 22.98 22.15
N LYS A 28 8.72 22.10 22.76
CA LYS A 28 9.90 21.51 22.11
C LYS A 28 9.47 20.43 21.11
N HIS A 29 10.01 20.52 19.89
CA HIS A 29 9.66 19.60 18.81
C HIS A 29 9.92 18.12 19.17
N ALA A 30 11.00 17.83 19.90
CA ALA A 30 11.34 16.48 20.33
C ALA A 30 10.27 15.85 21.24
N ASP A 31 9.77 16.60 22.22
CA ASP A 31 8.73 16.13 23.15
C ASP A 31 7.40 15.87 22.42
N LEU A 32 7.12 16.66 21.38
CA LEU A 32 5.94 16.50 20.52
C LEU A 32 6.05 15.27 19.61
N LEU A 33 7.23 14.99 19.06
CA LEU A 33 7.50 13.75 18.32
C LEU A 33 7.28 12.52 19.20
N ASP A 34 7.75 12.54 20.44
CA ASP A 34 7.53 11.47 21.41
C ASP A 34 6.04 11.31 21.76
N ARG A 35 5.32 12.43 21.92
CA ARG A 35 3.88 12.41 22.20
C ARG A 35 3.08 11.79 21.05
N VAL A 36 3.40 12.19 19.81
CA VAL A 36 2.76 11.66 18.60
C VAL A 36 3.10 10.17 18.40
N ALA A 37 4.37 9.79 18.61
CA ALA A 37 4.81 8.40 18.57
C ALA A 37 4.05 7.53 19.59
N LYS A 38 3.91 7.99 20.84
CA LYS A 38 3.14 7.29 21.88
C LYS A 38 1.65 7.16 21.53
N GLY A 39 1.06 8.21 20.97
CA GLY A 39 -0.33 8.17 20.49
C GLY A 39 -0.54 7.14 19.36
N ALA A 40 0.48 6.89 18.55
CA ALA A 40 0.48 5.87 17.51
C ALA A 40 0.93 4.46 17.99
N GLY A 41 1.11 4.26 19.30
CA GLY A 41 1.46 2.96 19.88
C GLY A 41 2.96 2.65 20.00
N TYR A 42 3.83 3.59 19.65
CA TYR A 42 5.28 3.46 19.85
C TYR A 42 5.69 3.86 21.28
N GLN A 43 6.89 3.47 21.72
CA GLN A 43 7.37 3.84 23.06
C GLN A 43 7.90 5.30 23.12
N HIS A 44 8.59 5.73 22.07
CA HIS A 44 9.16 7.08 21.87
C HIS A 44 9.60 7.24 20.40
N TRP A 45 10.00 8.43 19.98
CA TRP A 45 10.40 8.74 18.61
C TRP A 45 11.55 7.84 18.11
N HIS A 46 12.54 7.57 18.96
CA HIS A 46 13.63 6.65 18.59
C HIS A 46 13.14 5.21 18.28
N HIS A 47 12.01 4.76 18.87
CA HIS A 47 11.38 3.47 18.52
C HIS A 47 10.80 3.51 17.10
N VAL A 48 10.25 4.65 16.67
CA VAL A 48 9.79 4.87 15.28
C VAL A 48 10.95 4.74 14.31
N SER A 49 12.10 5.37 14.61
CA SER A 49 13.30 5.29 13.77
C SER A 49 13.88 3.87 13.71
N ILE A 50 13.90 3.14 14.84
CA ILE A 50 14.32 1.74 14.86
C ILE A 50 13.36 0.88 14.04
N CYS A 51 12.04 1.05 14.20
CA CYS A 51 11.04 0.30 13.45
C CYS A 51 11.07 0.62 11.95
N LEU A 52 11.30 1.88 11.57
CA LEU A 52 11.53 2.27 10.17
C LEU A 52 12.77 1.58 9.63
N LYS A 53 13.92 1.71 10.31
CA LYS A 53 15.17 1.08 9.88
C LYS A 53 15.05 -0.44 9.78
N GLN A 54 14.36 -1.08 10.72
CA GLN A 54 14.10 -2.52 10.70
C GLN A 54 13.11 -2.91 9.61
N THR A 55 12.20 -2.03 9.22
CA THR A 55 11.34 -2.21 8.04
C THR A 55 12.21 -2.07 6.79
N GLU A 56 12.98 -0.99 6.62
CA GLU A 56 13.90 -0.75 5.49
C GLU A 56 14.99 -1.82 5.35
N THR A 57 15.46 -2.43 6.45
CA THR A 57 16.48 -3.50 6.42
C THR A 57 15.86 -4.87 6.13
N LYS A 58 14.54 -5.02 6.16
CA LYS A 58 13.84 -6.31 5.95
C LYS A 58 12.78 -6.27 4.84
N SER A 59 12.41 -5.10 4.32
CA SER A 59 11.27 -4.93 3.42
C SER A 59 11.74 -4.67 2.01
N GLY A 60 11.16 -5.42 1.08
CA GLY A 60 11.25 -5.13 -0.35
C GLY A 60 11.56 -6.40 -1.12
N VAL A 61 12.77 -6.47 -1.68
CA VAL A 61 13.17 -7.55 -2.60
C VAL A 61 13.49 -8.85 -1.88
N GLU A 62 14.08 -8.80 -0.68
CA GLU A 62 14.41 -10.01 0.09
C GLU A 62 13.14 -10.77 0.57
N ALA A 63 12.12 -10.04 1.02
CA ALA A 63 10.83 -10.63 1.36
C ALA A 63 10.14 -11.22 0.12
N LEU A 64 10.21 -10.53 -1.02
CA LEU A 64 9.67 -11.02 -2.29
C LEU A 64 10.40 -12.31 -2.74
N HIS A 65 11.72 -12.38 -2.59
CA HIS A 65 12.49 -13.60 -2.85
C HIS A 65 12.07 -14.75 -1.93
N LEU A 66 11.87 -14.48 -0.63
CA LEU A 66 11.43 -15.49 0.32
C LEU A 66 10.05 -16.05 -0.03
N ASP A 67 9.09 -15.19 -0.38
CA ASP A 67 7.76 -15.61 -0.83
C ASP A 67 7.84 -16.44 -2.12
N CYS A 68 8.70 -16.05 -3.07
CA CYS A 68 8.96 -16.83 -4.28
C CYS A 68 9.52 -18.21 -3.95
N ASP A 69 10.49 -18.31 -3.04
CA ASP A 69 11.10 -19.58 -2.67
C ASP A 69 10.10 -20.53 -2.00
N ILE A 70 9.16 -20.00 -1.22
CA ILE A 70 8.05 -20.78 -0.63
C ILE A 70 7.13 -21.32 -1.73
N ILE A 71 6.76 -20.48 -2.70
CA ILE A 71 5.87 -20.87 -3.81
C ILE A 71 6.54 -21.88 -4.75
N LEU A 72 7.81 -21.68 -5.06
CA LEU A 72 8.57 -22.61 -5.88
C LEU A 72 8.76 -23.96 -5.20
N ARG A 73 8.95 -23.99 -3.87
CA ARG A 73 8.93 -25.25 -3.13
C ARG A 73 7.59 -25.97 -3.28
N ALA A 74 6.48 -25.25 -3.13
CA ALA A 74 5.15 -25.83 -3.29
C ALA A 74 4.94 -26.39 -4.70
N ALA A 75 5.34 -25.65 -5.74
CA ALA A 75 5.25 -26.11 -7.13
C ALA A 75 6.07 -27.40 -7.37
N ARG A 76 7.32 -27.46 -6.90
CA ARG A 76 8.16 -28.67 -7.01
C ARG A 76 7.55 -29.88 -6.30
N GLU A 77 6.89 -29.65 -5.17
CA GLU A 77 6.21 -30.68 -4.39
C GLU A 77 4.83 -31.06 -4.96
N GLY A 78 4.36 -30.36 -6.02
CA GLY A 78 3.03 -30.57 -6.60
C GLY A 78 1.89 -30.12 -5.67
N VAL A 79 2.20 -29.25 -4.71
CA VAL A 79 1.23 -28.73 -3.73
C VAL A 79 0.66 -27.41 -4.23
N GLU A 80 -0.67 -27.35 -4.31
CA GLU A 80 -1.36 -26.09 -4.62
C GLU A 80 -1.18 -25.10 -3.46
N LYS A 81 -0.74 -23.88 -3.80
CA LYS A 81 -0.50 -22.84 -2.80
C LYS A 81 -0.74 -21.47 -3.40
N VAL A 82 -1.32 -20.57 -2.61
CA VAL A 82 -1.43 -19.15 -2.93
C VAL A 82 -0.82 -18.34 -1.79
N ILE A 83 -0.03 -17.32 -2.14
CA ILE A 83 0.48 -16.30 -1.21
C ILE A 83 0.06 -14.94 -1.76
N VAL A 84 -0.40 -14.06 -0.88
CA VAL A 84 -0.58 -12.65 -1.21
C VAL A 84 0.48 -11.90 -0.43
N THR A 85 1.27 -11.07 -1.11
CA THR A 85 2.35 -10.32 -0.45
C THR A 85 1.75 -9.43 0.66
N ASN A 86 2.46 -9.34 1.79
CA ASN A 86 1.96 -8.54 2.91
C ASN A 86 1.90 -7.07 2.50
N ALA A 87 0.72 -6.49 2.69
CA ALA A 87 0.54 -5.08 2.46
C ALA A 87 1.34 -4.25 3.47
N GLY A 88 2.18 -3.35 2.95
CA GLY A 88 3.08 -2.51 3.73
C GLY A 88 4.51 -2.46 3.19
N GLU A 89 4.90 -3.46 2.39
CA GLU A 89 6.25 -3.57 1.79
C GLU A 89 6.26 -3.22 0.30
N LEU A 90 5.12 -3.38 -0.38
CA LEU A 90 4.88 -3.02 -1.77
C LEU A 90 3.72 -2.03 -1.88
N PRO A 91 3.74 -1.15 -2.92
CA PRO A 91 2.65 -0.19 -3.16
C PRO A 91 1.32 -0.87 -3.50
N VAL A 92 1.38 -2.06 -4.11
CA VAL A 92 0.22 -2.89 -4.45
C VAL A 92 0.42 -4.33 -3.94
N PRO A 93 -0.63 -5.02 -3.47
CA PRO A 93 -0.53 -6.43 -3.09
C PRO A 93 -0.38 -7.30 -4.35
N LEU A 94 0.65 -8.15 -4.38
CA LEU A 94 0.86 -9.12 -5.46
C LEU A 94 0.33 -10.49 -5.05
N VAL A 95 -0.03 -11.29 -6.04
CA VAL A 95 -0.53 -12.66 -5.83
C VAL A 95 0.46 -13.64 -6.45
N MET A 96 0.96 -14.57 -5.65
CA MET A 96 1.75 -15.70 -6.13
C MET A 96 0.94 -16.98 -5.97
N PHE A 97 1.02 -17.88 -6.95
CA PHE A 97 0.42 -19.20 -6.81
C PHE A 97 1.26 -20.31 -7.45
N ALA A 98 1.12 -21.52 -6.91
CA ALA A 98 1.67 -22.76 -7.43
C ALA A 98 0.52 -23.73 -7.76
N CYS A 99 0.57 -24.37 -8.94
CA CYS A 99 -0.39 -25.38 -9.38
C CYS A 99 0.24 -26.23 -10.50
N GLN A 100 0.03 -27.55 -10.51
CA GLN A 100 0.52 -28.46 -11.56
C GLN A 100 2.01 -28.30 -11.93
N GLN A 101 2.88 -28.10 -10.93
CA GLN A 101 4.32 -27.82 -11.13
C GLN A 101 4.63 -26.52 -11.87
N ASP A 102 3.66 -25.62 -12.00
CA ASP A 102 3.86 -24.24 -12.39
C ASP A 102 3.82 -23.33 -11.17
N ALA A 103 4.49 -22.19 -11.28
CA ALA A 103 4.40 -21.09 -10.33
C ALA A 103 4.39 -19.75 -11.05
N TRP A 104 3.55 -18.84 -10.57
CA TRP A 104 3.35 -17.53 -11.17
C TRP A 104 3.33 -16.45 -10.10
N LEU A 105 3.80 -15.25 -10.47
CA LEU A 105 3.62 -14.00 -9.74
C LEU A 105 2.74 -13.08 -10.59
N LEU A 106 1.71 -12.50 -9.98
CA LEU A 106 0.72 -11.64 -10.63
C LEU A 106 0.67 -10.27 -9.98
N ASP A 107 0.53 -9.25 -10.81
CA ASP A 107 -0.04 -7.96 -10.43
C ASP A 107 -1.55 -7.98 -10.71
N PRO A 108 -2.40 -7.97 -9.68
CA PRO A 108 -3.85 -7.94 -9.85
C PRO A 108 -4.38 -6.67 -10.50
N ASP A 109 -3.77 -5.51 -10.24
CA ASP A 109 -4.31 -4.22 -10.67
C ASP A 109 -3.95 -3.94 -12.13
N GLU A 110 -2.72 -4.26 -12.54
CA GLU A 110 -2.23 -4.05 -13.90
C GLU A 110 -2.35 -5.28 -14.81
N SER A 111 -2.82 -6.42 -14.27
CA SER A 111 -2.92 -7.70 -15.00
C SER A 111 -1.58 -8.19 -15.57
N LEU A 112 -0.49 -7.93 -14.86
CA LEU A 112 0.86 -8.34 -15.24
C LEU A 112 1.20 -9.70 -14.66
N VAL A 113 2.03 -10.46 -15.37
CA VAL A 113 2.46 -11.82 -14.98
C VAL A 113 3.96 -12.00 -15.14
N LEU A 114 4.54 -12.70 -14.18
CA LEU A 114 5.89 -13.25 -14.22
C LEU A 114 5.80 -14.75 -13.98
N CYS A 115 6.41 -15.53 -14.87
CA CYS A 115 6.56 -16.95 -14.70
C CYS A 115 7.70 -17.23 -13.72
N LEU A 116 7.42 -17.95 -12.64
CA LEU A 116 8.43 -18.40 -11.68
C LEU A 116 8.87 -19.84 -11.95
N MET A 117 7.93 -20.69 -12.39
CA MET A 117 8.18 -22.07 -12.80
C MET A 117 7.15 -22.47 -13.84
N PHE A 118 7.58 -23.22 -14.85
CA PHE A 118 6.72 -23.74 -15.88
C PHE A 118 7.06 -25.20 -16.18
N GLN A 119 6.09 -26.10 -16.05
CA GLN A 119 6.23 -27.54 -16.24
C GLN A 119 7.39 -28.14 -15.43
N GLY A 120 7.54 -27.69 -14.19
CA GLY A 120 8.60 -28.12 -13.27
C GLY A 120 9.96 -27.44 -13.47
N GLU A 121 10.14 -26.65 -14.53
CA GLU A 121 11.36 -25.90 -14.80
C GLU A 121 11.28 -24.50 -14.18
N GLU A 122 12.20 -24.19 -13.27
CA GLU A 122 12.31 -22.86 -12.67
C GLU A 122 12.81 -21.82 -13.68
N GLN A 123 12.24 -20.61 -13.61
CA GLN A 123 12.59 -19.50 -14.49
C GLN A 123 13.39 -18.42 -13.75
N GLU A 124 14.16 -17.64 -14.51
CA GLU A 124 14.96 -16.54 -13.96
C GLU A 124 14.05 -15.39 -13.50
N ARG A 125 14.37 -14.83 -12.33
CA ARG A 125 13.56 -13.78 -11.70
C ARG A 125 14.34 -12.48 -11.74
N HIS A 126 13.74 -11.43 -12.32
CA HIS A 126 14.37 -10.11 -12.40
C HIS A 126 13.67 -9.14 -11.45
N PHE A 127 14.23 -8.99 -10.25
CA PHE A 127 13.82 -7.97 -9.28
C PHE A 127 14.94 -6.94 -9.14
N GLU A 128 14.62 -5.69 -9.45
CA GLU A 128 15.54 -4.57 -9.21
C GLU A 128 15.09 -3.82 -7.96
N ASP A 129 15.97 -3.78 -6.96
CA ASP A 129 15.77 -2.93 -5.80
C ASP A 129 16.21 -1.51 -6.15
N SER A 130 15.30 -0.56 -6.04
CA SER A 130 15.63 0.86 -6.12
C SER A 130 15.27 1.55 -4.81
N PRO A 131 15.95 2.65 -4.43
CA PRO A 131 15.69 3.35 -3.16
C PRO A 131 14.26 3.85 -2.94
N ARG A 132 13.38 3.76 -3.95
CA ARG A 132 11.99 4.26 -3.91
C ARG A 132 10.94 3.20 -4.28
N GLN A 133 11.32 2.11 -4.93
CA GLN A 133 10.39 1.06 -5.40
C GLN A 133 11.14 -0.21 -5.80
N ILE A 134 10.49 -1.36 -5.66
CA ILE A 134 10.91 -2.58 -6.34
C ILE A 134 10.41 -2.51 -7.77
N ARG A 135 11.28 -2.79 -8.74
CA ARG A 135 10.86 -3.06 -10.11
C ARG A 135 10.88 -4.55 -10.35
N ILE A 136 9.79 -5.06 -10.90
CA ILE A 136 9.67 -6.45 -11.33
C ILE A 136 9.76 -6.45 -12.85
N GLY A 137 10.66 -7.24 -13.40
CA GLY A 137 10.72 -7.53 -14.82
C GLY A 137 9.60 -8.49 -15.19
N TRP A 138 8.40 -7.95 -15.44
CA TRP A 138 7.24 -8.73 -15.85
C TRP A 138 7.44 -9.38 -17.23
N ASP A 139 7.00 -10.61 -17.39
CA ASP A 139 7.08 -11.34 -18.67
C ASP A 139 5.99 -10.91 -19.65
N GLY A 140 4.88 -10.37 -19.16
CA GLY A 140 3.77 -9.93 -19.98
C GLY A 140 2.47 -9.77 -19.19
N THR A 141 1.36 -10.14 -19.83
CA THR A 141 0.00 -9.95 -19.27
C THR A 141 -0.74 -11.27 -19.11
N TYR A 142 -1.75 -11.27 -18.24
CA TYR A 142 -2.65 -12.40 -18.08
C TYR A 142 -4.13 -11.97 -18.13
N ALA A 143 -4.99 -12.94 -18.40
CA ALA A 143 -6.43 -12.81 -18.27
C ALA A 143 -7.05 -14.15 -17.84
N PHE A 144 -8.24 -14.09 -17.25
CA PHE A 144 -9.05 -15.28 -17.05
C PHE A 144 -10.23 -15.30 -18.01
N ASN A 145 -10.31 -16.34 -18.84
CA ASN A 145 -11.44 -16.54 -19.76
C ASN A 145 -12.16 -17.84 -19.41
N GLY A 146 -13.30 -17.75 -18.71
CA GLY A 146 -14.00 -18.93 -18.20
C GLY A 146 -13.14 -19.73 -17.23
N GLU A 147 -12.81 -20.97 -17.59
CA GLU A 147 -11.91 -21.88 -16.84
C GLU A 147 -10.45 -21.82 -17.31
N ALA A 148 -10.13 -20.90 -18.23
CA ALA A 148 -8.78 -20.75 -18.76
C ALA A 148 -8.01 -19.59 -18.10
N PHE A 149 -6.76 -19.88 -17.76
CA PHE A 149 -5.75 -18.87 -17.48
C PHE A 149 -4.97 -18.60 -18.77
N VAL A 150 -5.16 -17.40 -19.32
CA VAL A 150 -4.56 -16.98 -20.58
C VAL A 150 -3.38 -16.08 -20.25
N VAL A 151 -2.21 -16.37 -20.81
CA VAL A 151 -1.03 -15.51 -20.67
C VAL A 151 -0.52 -15.11 -22.04
N ALA A 152 -0.07 -13.87 -22.15
CA ALA A 152 0.62 -13.33 -23.31
C ALA A 152 1.97 -12.79 -22.84
N THR A 153 3.01 -13.62 -22.96
CA THR A 153 4.34 -13.33 -22.44
C THR A 153 5.40 -13.30 -23.53
N GLU A 154 6.47 -12.55 -23.30
CA GLU A 154 7.70 -12.57 -24.10
C GLU A 154 8.67 -13.68 -23.67
N HIS A 155 8.36 -14.40 -22.58
CA HIS A 155 9.20 -15.45 -22.04
C HIS A 155 9.35 -16.62 -23.02
N PRO A 156 10.57 -17.06 -23.38
CA PRO A 156 10.80 -17.98 -24.50
C PRO A 156 10.13 -19.36 -24.34
N THR A 157 10.07 -19.87 -23.10
CA THR A 157 9.45 -21.17 -22.80
C THR A 157 7.92 -21.10 -22.72
N VAL A 158 7.37 -19.91 -22.40
CA VAL A 158 5.95 -19.72 -22.10
C VAL A 158 5.24 -19.06 -23.29
N GLY A 159 5.72 -17.94 -23.81
CA GLY A 159 5.07 -17.25 -24.93
C GLY A 159 3.61 -16.91 -24.65
N THR A 160 2.77 -17.00 -25.68
CA THR A 160 1.31 -16.85 -25.56
C THR A 160 0.64 -18.21 -25.45
N ARG A 161 -0.19 -18.43 -24.42
CA ARG A 161 -0.87 -19.72 -24.22
C ARG A 161 -2.17 -19.62 -23.42
N VAL A 162 -2.98 -20.66 -23.57
CA VAL A 162 -4.20 -20.93 -22.81
C VAL A 162 -3.95 -22.14 -21.92
N ILE A 163 -4.05 -21.95 -20.60
CA ILE A 163 -3.78 -22.98 -19.59
C ILE A 163 -5.10 -23.37 -18.92
N LEU A 164 -5.35 -24.68 -18.82
CA LEU A 164 -6.57 -25.25 -18.24
C LEU A 164 -6.23 -26.11 -17.01
N GLY A 165 -7.24 -26.33 -16.15
CA GLY A 165 -7.14 -27.20 -14.98
C GLY A 165 -6.58 -26.55 -13.72
N TYR A 166 -6.35 -25.23 -13.74
CA TYR A 166 -6.03 -24.47 -12.51
C TYR A 166 -7.30 -24.18 -11.72
N PRO A 167 -7.23 -24.10 -10.36
CA PRO A 167 -8.38 -23.78 -9.52
C PRO A 167 -8.72 -22.28 -9.59
N LEU A 168 -9.15 -21.81 -10.77
CA LEU A 168 -9.31 -20.39 -11.07
C LEU A 168 -10.40 -19.69 -10.26
N GLU A 169 -11.42 -20.42 -9.80
CA GLU A 169 -12.44 -19.85 -8.91
C GLU A 169 -11.88 -19.42 -7.55
N GLU A 170 -10.91 -20.17 -7.02
CA GLU A 170 -10.23 -19.79 -5.78
C GLU A 170 -9.21 -18.69 -6.04
N LEU A 171 -8.43 -18.81 -7.13
CA LEU A 171 -7.45 -17.79 -7.50
C LEU A 171 -8.10 -16.42 -7.73
N ARG A 172 -9.26 -16.37 -8.40
CA ARG A 172 -10.03 -15.13 -8.58
C ARG A 172 -10.42 -14.49 -7.24
N ARG A 173 -10.84 -15.28 -6.26
CA ARG A 173 -11.16 -14.77 -4.91
C ARG A 173 -9.95 -14.15 -4.22
N TRP A 174 -8.76 -14.72 -4.41
CA TRP A 174 -7.52 -14.15 -3.89
C TRP A 174 -7.14 -12.84 -4.58
N ILE A 175 -7.32 -12.76 -5.90
CA ILE A 175 -7.10 -11.55 -6.70
C ILE A 175 -8.08 -10.45 -6.31
N ASP A 176 -9.38 -10.75 -6.21
CA ASP A 176 -10.40 -9.80 -5.78
C ASP A 176 -10.08 -9.24 -4.38
N LYS A 177 -9.61 -10.11 -3.48
CA LYS A 177 -9.20 -9.72 -2.12
C LYS A 177 -7.95 -8.84 -2.13
N ALA A 178 -6.97 -9.13 -2.99
CA ALA A 178 -5.75 -8.33 -3.16
C ALA A 178 -6.09 -6.93 -3.69
N GLN A 179 -6.88 -6.84 -4.76
CA GLN A 179 -7.36 -5.57 -5.33
C GLN A 179 -8.21 -4.79 -4.33
N ALA A 180 -9.10 -5.46 -3.59
CA ALA A 180 -9.91 -4.79 -2.56
C ALA A 180 -9.06 -4.27 -1.41
N TYR A 181 -7.95 -4.92 -1.07
CA TYR A 181 -7.00 -4.43 -0.09
C TYR A 181 -6.25 -3.19 -0.62
N GLY A 182 -5.76 -3.23 -1.86
CA GLY A 182 -5.14 -2.07 -2.53
C GLY A 182 -6.08 -0.86 -2.55
N LYS A 183 -7.32 -1.07 -2.99
CA LYS A 183 -8.38 -0.05 -2.98
C LYS A 183 -8.71 0.45 -1.59
N ARG A 184 -8.80 -0.39 -0.57
CA ARG A 184 -9.01 0.06 0.83
C ARG A 184 -7.85 0.89 1.34
N PHE A 185 -6.62 0.59 0.93
CA PHE A 185 -5.46 1.39 1.27
C PHE A 185 -5.54 2.77 0.59
N ASP A 186 -5.94 2.80 -0.68
CA ASP A 186 -6.17 4.04 -1.45
C ASP A 186 -7.34 4.86 -0.88
N THR A 187 -8.51 4.26 -0.61
CA THR A 187 -9.66 4.95 0.02
C THR A 187 -9.42 5.28 1.50
N SER A 188 -8.46 4.64 2.18
CA SER A 188 -8.02 5.06 3.52
C SER A 188 -7.23 6.36 3.46
N ILE A 189 -6.60 6.65 2.32
CA ILE A 189 -5.80 7.84 2.01
C ILE A 189 -6.64 8.92 1.29
N GLY A 190 -7.62 8.53 0.47
CA GLY A 190 -8.57 9.40 -0.23
C GLY A 190 -9.80 9.74 0.58
N GLN A 191 -10.11 11.03 0.72
CA GLN A 191 -11.29 11.52 1.44
C GLN A 191 -12.60 11.42 0.62
N ASP A 192 -12.87 10.28 0.00
CA ASP A 192 -13.91 10.17 -1.05
C ASP A 192 -15.34 9.89 -0.54
N ASP A 193 -15.53 9.47 0.72
CA ASP A 193 -16.88 9.33 1.31
C ASP A 193 -17.21 10.43 2.35
N ALA A 194 -16.32 11.40 2.50
CA ALA A 194 -16.44 12.47 3.46
C ALA A 194 -17.48 13.51 2.99
N ILE A 195 -18.65 13.50 3.63
CA ILE A 195 -19.76 14.44 3.37
C ILE A 195 -19.74 15.61 4.35
N ASP A 196 -20.16 16.79 3.88
CA ASP A 196 -20.18 17.99 4.72
C ASP A 196 -21.17 17.87 5.89
N LEU A 197 -20.77 18.41 7.04
CA LEU A 197 -21.60 18.51 8.24
C LEU A 197 -22.71 19.59 8.07
N THR A 198 -23.68 19.30 7.21
CA THR A 198 -24.88 20.13 7.04
C THR A 198 -25.75 20.13 8.30
N PRO A 199 -26.56 21.17 8.55
CA PRO A 199 -27.42 21.25 9.73
C PRO A 199 -28.32 20.01 9.92
N ASP A 200 -28.87 19.47 8.83
CA ASP A 200 -29.73 18.29 8.85
C ASP A 200 -28.97 16.99 9.16
N LEU A 201 -27.70 16.89 8.73
CA LEU A 201 -26.84 15.76 9.09
C LEU A 201 -26.42 15.85 10.57
N VAL A 202 -26.07 17.04 11.05
CA VAL A 202 -25.72 17.26 12.47
C VAL A 202 -26.89 16.87 13.38
N ALA A 203 -28.12 17.31 13.04
CA ALA A 203 -29.31 16.95 13.81
C ALA A 203 -29.54 15.44 13.86
N ARG A 204 -29.31 14.73 12.75
CA ARG A 204 -29.40 13.26 12.70
C ARG A 204 -28.32 12.58 13.54
N LEU A 205 -27.06 13.00 13.44
CA LEU A 205 -25.97 12.42 14.22
C LEU A 205 -26.20 12.58 15.73
N ILE A 206 -26.71 13.75 16.17
CA ILE A 206 -27.06 13.98 17.58
C ILE A 206 -28.21 13.06 18.00
N ALA A 207 -29.23 12.89 17.17
CA ALA A 207 -30.32 11.94 17.44
C ALA A 207 -29.84 10.48 17.50
N GLU A 208 -28.78 10.14 16.76
CA GLU A 208 -28.10 8.84 16.80
C GLU A 208 -27.12 8.69 17.99
N GLY A 209 -27.04 9.69 18.88
CA GLY A 209 -26.27 9.63 20.13
C GLY A 209 -24.85 10.19 20.05
N TRP A 210 -24.50 10.92 19.00
CA TRP A 210 -23.22 11.59 18.90
C TRP A 210 -23.14 12.83 19.81
N GLU A 211 -21.99 13.03 20.45
CA GLU A 211 -21.78 14.15 21.36
C GLU A 211 -21.72 15.48 20.59
N VAL A 212 -22.64 16.39 20.92
CA VAL A 212 -22.79 17.72 20.28
C VAL A 212 -21.46 18.47 20.24
N LYS A 213 -20.71 18.44 21.35
CA LYS A 213 -19.42 19.13 21.49
C LYS A 213 -18.38 18.61 20.50
N SER A 214 -18.33 17.30 20.26
CA SER A 214 -17.41 16.66 19.31
C SER A 214 -17.72 17.05 17.86
N ILE A 215 -19.01 17.16 17.52
CA ILE A 215 -19.45 17.61 16.20
C ILE A 215 -19.13 19.09 15.99
N GLU A 216 -19.34 19.95 17.00
CA GLU A 216 -19.04 21.38 16.92
C GLU A 216 -17.53 21.67 16.81
N GLU A 217 -16.71 20.96 17.58
CA GLU A 217 -15.25 21.02 17.49
C GLU A 217 -14.77 20.53 16.11
N GLY A 218 -15.37 19.45 15.61
CA GLY A 218 -15.13 18.96 14.25
C GLY A 218 -15.46 19.98 13.18
N ARG A 219 -16.63 20.61 13.26
CA ARG A 219 -17.08 21.62 12.29
C ARG A 219 -16.17 22.84 12.27
N ARG A 220 -15.70 23.29 13.44
CA ARG A 220 -14.69 24.36 13.56
C ARG A 220 -13.35 23.98 12.93
N GLY A 221 -12.99 22.69 12.96
CA GLY A 221 -11.80 22.14 12.31
C GLY A 221 -11.96 21.83 10.82
N GLY A 222 -13.11 22.15 10.21
CA GLY A 222 -13.41 21.83 8.82
C GLY A 222 -13.71 20.36 8.57
N ALA A 223 -14.02 19.57 9.60
CA ALA A 223 -14.31 18.15 9.46
C ALA A 223 -15.55 17.90 8.60
N ARG A 224 -15.45 16.84 7.82
CA ARG A 224 -16.53 16.17 7.10
C ARG A 224 -16.85 14.86 7.82
N PHE A 225 -18.05 14.34 7.67
CA PHE A 225 -18.43 13.05 8.25
C PHE A 225 -18.23 11.94 7.21
N SER A 226 -17.63 10.82 7.62
CA SER A 226 -17.47 9.61 6.79
C SER A 226 -18.51 8.58 7.24
N PRO A 227 -19.55 8.29 6.42
CA PRO A 227 -20.57 7.30 6.76
C PRO A 227 -20.00 5.89 6.88
N SER A 228 -19.01 5.53 6.06
CA SER A 228 -18.40 4.19 6.10
C SER A 228 -17.60 3.97 7.38
N ARG A 229 -16.91 5.00 7.87
CA ARG A 229 -16.07 4.94 9.08
C ARG A 229 -16.83 5.29 10.34
N LYS A 230 -18.08 5.77 10.23
CA LYS A 230 -18.85 6.41 11.31
C LYS A 230 -17.93 7.33 12.13
N SER A 231 -17.25 8.26 11.47
CA SER A 231 -16.30 9.17 12.13
C SER A 231 -16.15 10.49 11.40
N LEU A 232 -15.63 11.49 12.12
CA LEU A 232 -15.30 12.82 11.59
C LEU A 232 -13.89 12.79 10.97
N VAL A 233 -13.79 13.21 9.71
CA VAL A 233 -12.59 13.21 8.88
C VAL A 233 -12.25 14.65 8.50
N TYR A 234 -11.02 15.09 8.78
CA TYR A 234 -10.59 16.48 8.61
C TYR A 234 -9.83 16.67 7.30
N PRO A 235 -10.08 17.73 6.52
CA PRO A 235 -9.43 17.95 5.24
C PRO A 235 -7.91 18.11 5.39
N PRO A 236 -7.11 17.55 4.45
CA PRO A 236 -5.70 17.87 4.35
C PRO A 236 -5.59 19.34 3.92
N GLN A 237 -4.86 20.14 4.68
CA GLN A 237 -4.66 21.54 4.29
C GLN A 237 -3.55 21.62 3.24
N ILE A 238 -3.96 21.93 2.00
CA ILE A 238 -3.08 22.31 0.90
C ILE A 238 -2.47 23.65 1.28
N SER A 239 -1.13 23.74 1.31
CA SER A 239 -0.43 25.02 1.36
C SER A 239 -0.16 25.46 -0.07
N ASP A 240 -0.84 26.52 -0.52
CA ASP A 240 -0.42 27.29 -1.70
C ASP A 240 0.92 27.97 -1.38
N ASN A 241 2.02 27.27 -1.66
CA ASN A 241 3.34 27.87 -1.89
C ASN A 241 3.85 27.29 -3.22
N ASP A 242 3.22 27.72 -4.32
CA ASP A 242 3.81 27.70 -5.64
C ASP A 242 4.72 28.93 -5.73
N ASP A 243 5.97 28.79 -5.26
CA ASP A 243 7.02 29.77 -5.56
C ASP A 243 7.44 29.53 -7.01
N GLY A 244 6.83 30.31 -7.90
CA GLY A 244 7.11 30.33 -9.33
C GLY A 244 8.61 30.48 -9.61
N LEU A 245 9.08 29.68 -10.56
CA LEU A 245 10.40 29.80 -11.17
C LEU A 245 10.62 31.24 -11.68
N GLU A 246 11.56 31.96 -11.08
CA GLU A 246 12.20 33.10 -11.77
C GLU A 246 13.08 32.56 -12.91
N PRO A 247 13.00 33.13 -14.12
CA PRO A 247 13.87 32.74 -15.22
C PRO A 247 15.29 33.28 -15.01
N ALA A 248 16.28 32.40 -15.14
CA ALA A 248 17.70 32.73 -15.07
C ALA A 248 18.08 33.80 -16.11
N ALA A 249 18.70 34.88 -15.64
CA ALA A 249 19.30 35.91 -16.49
C ALA A 249 20.54 35.35 -17.24
N PRO A 250 20.81 35.81 -18.48
CA PRO A 250 21.91 35.28 -19.28
C PRO A 250 23.26 35.84 -18.81
N SER A 251 24.23 34.95 -18.71
CA SER A 251 25.65 35.25 -18.53
C SER A 251 26.18 36.01 -19.75
N VAL A 252 26.59 37.26 -19.57
CA VAL A 252 27.45 37.99 -20.52
C VAL A 252 28.84 38.09 -19.88
N GLY A 253 29.82 37.55 -20.60
CA GLY A 253 31.21 37.46 -20.14
C GLY A 253 31.99 38.77 -20.23
N MET A 254 33.04 38.83 -19.42
CA MET A 254 34.42 39.17 -19.80
C MET A 254 35.36 38.82 -18.64
#